data_AF-A0A5P0V324-F1
#
_entry.id   AF-A0A5P0V324-F1
#
_cell.length_a   1.000
_cell.length_b   1.000
_cell.length_c   1.000
_cell.angle_alpha   90.00
_cell.angle_beta   90.00
_cell.angle_gamma   90.00
#
_symmetry.space_group_name_H-M   'P 1'
#
loop_
_entity.id
_entity.type
_entity.pdbx_description
1 polymer ?
#
loop_
_entity_poly.entity_id
_entity_poly.type
_entity_poly.pdbx_seq_one_letter_code
_entity_poly.pdbx_strand_id
1 'polypeptide(L)'
;MSLEEIFAQAILTGGVTILNCSVVIGSNAQVSDFLQNTAASNQNLKVDQEIKVDPRLKTEKAALIWKTLTEHKYIHTEGSWYVWDRTQAEYGYMVYIVSDILGVKHPANNTIMWKPFHALFLNASHIEGVAKASVSNNISQFSNYNAWCNEAKNIRRILLEYIS
;
A
#
# COMPACT_ATOMS: atom_id res chain seq x y z
N MET A 1 -18.85 -5.11 -39.41
CA MET A 1 -18.07 -5.24 -38.18
C MET A 1 -19.06 -5.35 -37.04
N SER A 2 -19.04 -6.44 -36.29
CA SER A 2 -19.96 -6.65 -35.17
C SER A 2 -19.56 -5.77 -33.97
N LEU A 3 -20.47 -5.63 -33.01
CA LEU A 3 -20.20 -4.84 -31.80
C LEU A 3 -19.07 -5.47 -30.98
N GLU A 4 -18.99 -6.80 -30.98
CA GLU A 4 -17.93 -7.57 -30.34
C GLU A 4 -16.58 -7.32 -31.02
N GLU A 5 -16.54 -7.25 -32.36
CA GLU A 5 -15.32 -6.96 -33.11
C GLU A 5 -14.83 -5.53 -32.84
N ILE A 6 -15.73 -4.55 -32.78
CA ILE A 6 -15.41 -3.16 -32.45
C ILE A 6 -14.87 -3.07 -31.01
N PHE A 7 -15.52 -3.75 -30.07
CA PHE A 7 -15.12 -3.74 -28.66
C PHE A 7 -13.76 -4.43 -28.46
N ALA A 8 -13.55 -5.59 -29.09
CA ALA A 8 -12.25 -6.28 -29.06
C ALA A 8 -11.15 -5.41 -29.66
N GLN A 9 -11.41 -4.75 -30.79
CA GLN A 9 -10.45 -3.84 -31.41
C GLN A 9 -10.14 -2.64 -30.50
N ALA A 10 -11.14 -2.09 -29.80
CA ALA A 10 -10.95 -0.96 -28.89
C ALA A 10 -10.15 -1.36 -27.63
N ILE A 11 -10.28 -2.59 -27.13
CA ILE A 11 -9.41 -3.13 -26.08
C ILE A 11 -7.98 -3.30 -26.61
N LEU A 12 -7.81 -3.95 -27.77
CA LEU A 12 -6.49 -4.27 -28.34
C LEU A 12 -5.69 -3.02 -28.73
N THR A 13 -6.37 -1.94 -29.11
CA THR A 13 -5.73 -0.66 -29.49
C THR A 13 -5.57 0.31 -28.31
N GLY A 14 -5.96 -0.10 -27.09
CA GLY A 14 -5.85 0.74 -25.89
C GLY A 14 -6.88 1.88 -25.81
N GLY A 15 -7.92 1.86 -26.65
CA GLY A 15 -9.02 2.82 -26.63
C GLY A 15 -10.01 2.61 -25.48
N VAL A 16 -9.93 1.48 -24.77
CA VAL A 16 -10.77 1.16 -23.60
C VAL A 16 -9.87 0.91 -22.39
N THR A 17 -10.08 1.70 -21.33
CA THR A 17 -9.49 1.45 -20.01
C THR A 17 -10.57 0.89 -19.09
N ILE A 18 -10.36 -0.33 -18.57
CA ILE A 18 -11.28 -0.97 -17.62
C ILE A 18 -10.66 -0.85 -16.22
N LEU A 19 -11.38 -0.22 -15.29
CA LEU A 19 -10.96 -0.04 -13.90
C LEU A 19 -11.99 -0.68 -12.95
N ASN A 20 -11.55 -1.17 -11.80
CA ASN A 20 -12.38 -1.76 -10.75
C ASN A 20 -13.29 -2.92 -11.19
N CYS A 21 -12.81 -3.77 -12.11
CA CYS A 21 -13.53 -4.94 -12.58
C CYS A 21 -12.94 -6.25 -12.02
N SER A 22 -13.80 -7.25 -11.80
CA SER A 22 -13.38 -8.64 -11.61
C SER A 22 -13.56 -9.40 -12.92
N VAL A 23 -12.47 -9.93 -13.47
CA VAL A 23 -12.54 -10.87 -14.60
C VAL A 23 -12.74 -12.27 -14.02
N VAL A 24 -13.92 -12.85 -14.22
CA VAL A 24 -14.22 -14.23 -13.83
C VAL A 24 -14.13 -15.10 -15.06
N ILE A 25 -13.23 -16.07 -15.04
CA ILE A 25 -13.03 -17.02 -16.12
C ILE A 25 -13.72 -18.32 -15.71
N GLY A 26 -14.64 -18.80 -16.56
CA GLY A 26 -15.38 -20.03 -16.29
C GLY A 26 -14.47 -21.25 -16.19
N SER A 27 -14.90 -22.26 -15.45
CA SER A 27 -14.14 -23.48 -15.13
C SER A 27 -13.72 -24.35 -16.32
N ASN A 28 -14.18 -24.01 -17.53
CA ASN A 28 -13.86 -24.74 -18.76
C ASN A 28 -12.72 -24.09 -19.56
N ALA A 29 -12.22 -22.92 -19.15
CA ALA A 29 -11.11 -22.27 -19.84
C ALA A 29 -9.79 -22.95 -19.49
N GLN A 30 -8.98 -23.24 -20.50
CA GLN A 30 -7.63 -23.75 -20.34
C GLN A 30 -6.60 -22.65 -20.56
N VAL A 31 -5.41 -22.81 -19.99
CA VAL A 31 -4.30 -21.85 -20.15
C VAL A 31 -3.89 -21.69 -21.63
N SER A 32 -4.16 -22.70 -22.46
CA SER A 32 -3.96 -22.66 -23.91
C SER A 32 -4.93 -21.76 -24.66
N ASP A 33 -6.06 -21.39 -24.05
CA ASP A 33 -7.09 -20.54 -24.67
C ASP A 33 -6.67 -19.06 -24.68
N PHE A 34 -5.60 -18.70 -23.95
CA PHE A 34 -5.05 -17.36 -23.94
C PHE A 34 -4.01 -17.22 -25.05
N LEU A 35 -4.31 -16.39 -26.05
CA LEU A 35 -3.34 -16.00 -27.07
C LEU A 35 -2.22 -15.17 -26.40
N GLN A 36 -1.03 -15.75 -26.28
CA GLN A 36 0.17 -15.00 -25.95
C GLN A 36 0.48 -14.06 -27.12
N ASN A 37 0.20 -12.77 -26.94
CA ASN A 37 0.57 -11.76 -27.92
C ASN A 37 2.08 -11.53 -27.85
N THR A 38 2.87 -12.21 -28.68
CA THR A 38 4.32 -12.03 -28.79
C THR A 38 4.72 -10.70 -29.45
N ALA A 39 3.76 -9.99 -30.06
CA ALA A 39 3.94 -8.65 -30.62
C ALA A 39 3.51 -7.53 -29.64
N ALA A 40 2.95 -7.88 -28.48
CA ALA A 40 2.97 -6.97 -27.34
C ALA A 40 4.44 -6.85 -26.92
N SER A 41 5.12 -5.86 -27.52
CA SER A 41 6.31 -5.28 -26.91
C SER A 41 6.00 -5.12 -25.43
N ASN A 42 6.97 -5.44 -24.59
CA ASN A 42 6.99 -5.07 -23.18
C ASN A 42 6.87 -3.53 -23.08
N GLN A 43 5.70 -2.96 -23.40
CA GLN A 43 5.27 -1.71 -22.86
C GLN A 43 5.19 -2.02 -21.39
N ASN A 44 6.29 -1.69 -20.71
CA ASN A 44 6.58 -1.94 -19.32
C ASN A 44 5.30 -1.79 -18.46
N LEU A 45 4.49 -2.85 -18.36
CA LEU A 45 4.11 -3.36 -17.06
C LEU A 45 5.45 -3.42 -16.37
N LYS A 46 5.70 -2.46 -15.49
CA LYS A 46 6.89 -2.45 -14.65
C LYS A 46 6.80 -3.72 -13.81
N VAL A 47 7.21 -4.83 -14.43
CA VAL A 47 7.69 -6.03 -13.78
C VAL A 47 8.77 -5.49 -12.87
N ASP A 48 8.43 -5.46 -11.59
CA ASP A 48 9.37 -5.39 -10.50
C ASP A 48 10.46 -4.34 -10.72
N GLN A 49 10.08 -3.05 -10.61
CA GLN A 49 10.92 -2.27 -9.71
C GLN A 49 10.77 -3.00 -8.38
N GLU A 50 11.73 -3.88 -8.06
CA GLU A 50 12.02 -4.30 -6.70
C GLU A 50 11.78 -3.05 -5.88
N ILE A 51 10.66 -3.00 -5.15
CA ILE A 51 10.34 -1.79 -4.41
C ILE A 51 11.36 -1.84 -3.29
N LYS A 52 12.50 -1.19 -3.53
CA LYS A 52 13.65 -1.27 -2.65
C LYS A 52 13.19 -0.66 -1.35
N VAL A 53 12.97 -1.52 -0.37
CA VAL A 53 12.52 -1.12 0.96
C VAL A 53 13.46 -0.01 1.44
N ASP A 54 12.88 1.14 1.78
CA ASP A 54 13.63 2.30 2.23
C ASP A 54 14.54 1.88 3.40
N PRO A 55 15.86 2.16 3.37
CA PRO A 55 16.78 1.75 4.42
C PRO A 55 16.35 2.21 5.82
N ARG A 56 15.63 3.33 5.93
CA ARG A 56 15.09 3.83 7.21
C ARG A 56 14.12 2.86 7.86
N LEU A 57 13.41 2.06 7.06
CA LEU A 57 12.45 1.04 7.51
C LEU A 57 13.12 -0.29 7.90
N LYS A 58 14.45 -0.39 7.74
CA LYS A 58 15.28 -1.56 8.13
C LYS A 58 16.22 -1.29 9.31
N THR A 59 16.11 -0.12 9.93
CA THR A 59 16.90 0.23 11.10
C THR A 59 16.49 -0.59 12.32
N GLU A 60 17.35 -0.68 13.35
CA GLU A 60 17.00 -1.30 14.63
C GLU A 60 15.75 -0.66 15.25
N LYS A 61 15.63 0.66 15.13
CA LYS A 61 14.44 1.42 15.55
C LYS A 61 13.18 0.98 14.78
N ALA A 62 13.28 0.73 13.49
CA ALA A 62 12.18 0.20 12.70
C ALA A 62 11.84 -1.25 13.09
N ALA A 63 12.84 -2.09 13.35
CA ALA A 63 12.63 -3.45 13.84
C ALA A 63 11.86 -3.47 15.17
N LEU A 64 12.16 -2.55 16.09
CA LEU A 64 11.39 -2.36 17.33
C LEU A 64 9.93 -1.97 17.03
N ILE A 65 9.69 -1.01 16.12
CA ILE A 65 8.33 -0.63 15.70
C ILE A 65 7.55 -1.83 15.20
N TRP A 66 8.12 -2.62 14.29
CA TRP A 66 7.44 -3.77 13.71
C TRP A 66 7.15 -4.83 14.76
N LYS A 67 8.13 -5.11 15.64
CA LYS A 67 7.95 -6.01 16.78
C LYS A 67 6.79 -5.56 17.69
N THR A 68 6.77 -4.29 18.09
CA THR A 68 5.69 -3.74 18.94
C THR A 68 4.33 -3.83 18.25
N LEU A 69 4.24 -3.54 16.95
CA LEU A 69 2.98 -3.68 16.21
C LEU A 69 2.51 -5.14 16.13
N THR A 70 3.43 -6.10 16.01
CA THR A 70 3.11 -7.53 16.06
C THR A 70 2.61 -7.96 17.44
N GLU A 71 3.30 -7.56 18.51
CA GLU A 71 2.92 -7.88 19.90
C GLU A 71 1.53 -7.35 20.25
N HIS A 72 1.18 -6.16 19.75
CA HIS A 72 -0.13 -5.55 19.94
C HIS A 72 -1.18 -6.00 18.90
N LYS A 73 -0.88 -6.99 18.06
CA LYS A 73 -1.78 -7.59 17.06
C LYS A 73 -2.33 -6.59 16.04
N TYR A 74 -1.50 -5.61 15.64
CA TYR A 74 -1.81 -4.71 14.53
C TYR A 74 -1.38 -5.30 13.18
N ILE A 75 -0.33 -6.12 13.20
CA ILE A 75 0.24 -6.74 12.01
C ILE A 75 0.55 -8.21 12.27
N HIS A 76 0.44 -9.02 11.23
CA HIS A 76 1.04 -10.36 11.18
C HIS A 76 1.97 -10.48 9.97
N THR A 77 2.69 -11.61 9.89
CA THR A 77 3.65 -11.89 8.81
C THR A 77 3.10 -12.99 7.90
N GLU A 78 3.09 -12.74 6.60
CA GLU A 78 2.82 -13.73 5.55
C GLU A 78 4.03 -13.80 4.60
N GLY A 79 4.80 -14.88 4.67
CA GLY A 79 6.05 -15.01 3.93
C GLY A 79 7.05 -13.91 4.33
N SER A 80 7.47 -13.09 3.36
CA SER A 80 8.38 -11.95 3.57
C SER A 80 7.67 -10.62 3.82
N TRP A 81 6.34 -10.62 3.93
CA TRP A 81 5.51 -9.41 3.98
C TRP A 81 4.80 -9.27 5.32
N TYR A 82 4.56 -8.02 5.72
CA TYR A 82 3.60 -7.72 6.76
C TYR A 82 2.20 -7.58 6.16
N VAL A 83 1.19 -7.97 6.93
CA VAL A 83 -0.21 -7.72 6.61
C VAL A 83 -0.78 -6.86 7.72
N TRP A 84 -1.47 -5.78 7.34
CA TRP A 84 -2.16 -4.93 8.30
C TRP A 84 -3.55 -5.48 8.63
N ASP A 85 -3.82 -5.72 9.91
CA ASP A 85 -5.04 -6.41 10.39
C ASP A 85 -6.12 -5.48 10.94
N ARG A 86 -5.84 -4.19 11.03
CA ARG A 86 -6.78 -3.19 11.54
C ARG A 86 -7.48 -2.46 10.40
N THR A 87 -8.24 -1.44 10.75
CA THR A 87 -8.95 -0.62 9.77
C THR A 87 -7.98 0.08 8.80
N GLN A 88 -8.47 0.40 7.60
CA GLN A 88 -7.71 1.16 6.60
C GLN A 88 -7.33 2.56 7.12
N ALA A 89 -8.18 3.15 7.96
CA ALA A 89 -7.90 4.41 8.64
C ALA A 89 -6.70 4.29 9.58
N GLU A 90 -6.68 3.27 10.44
CA GLU A 90 -5.59 3.00 11.36
C GLU A 90 -4.27 2.68 10.64
N TYR A 91 -4.32 2.04 9.46
CA TYR A 91 -3.14 1.89 8.62
C TYR A 91 -2.54 3.25 8.26
N GLY A 92 -3.38 4.19 7.84
CA GLY A 92 -2.94 5.54 7.53
C GLY A 92 -2.30 6.25 8.71
N TYR A 93 -2.89 6.09 9.90
CA TYR A 93 -2.35 6.65 11.14
C TYR A 93 -0.98 6.06 11.48
N MET A 94 -0.83 4.73 11.36
CA MET A 94 0.46 4.05 11.53
C MET A 94 1.50 4.58 10.55
N VAL A 95 1.17 4.68 9.26
CA VAL A 95 2.09 5.20 8.23
C VAL A 95 2.53 6.63 8.56
N TYR A 96 1.60 7.50 8.97
CA TYR A 96 1.94 8.88 9.39
C TYR A 96 2.93 8.89 10.56
N ILE A 97 2.62 8.14 11.62
CA ILE A 97 3.39 8.12 12.86
C ILE A 97 4.79 7.57 12.62
N VAL A 98 4.88 6.42 11.94
CA VAL A 98 6.16 5.78 11.63
C VAL A 98 7.01 6.66 10.70
N SER A 99 6.37 7.33 9.73
CA SER A 99 7.08 8.27 8.85
C SER A 99 7.70 9.44 9.62
N ASP A 100 7.07 9.92 10.70
CA ASP A 100 7.65 10.94 11.56
C ASP A 100 8.79 10.38 12.43
N ILE A 101 8.58 9.22 13.07
CA ILE A 101 9.54 8.59 13.98
C ILE A 101 10.85 8.18 13.26
N LEU A 102 10.74 7.68 12.03
CA LEU A 102 11.86 7.19 11.22
C LEU A 102 12.34 8.20 10.17
N GLY A 103 11.67 9.35 10.06
CA GLY A 103 11.99 10.36 9.05
C GLY A 103 11.75 9.89 7.61
N VAL A 104 10.78 9.00 7.37
CA VAL A 104 10.39 8.52 6.03
C VAL A 104 9.44 9.52 5.37
N LYS A 105 9.95 10.73 5.17
CA LYS A 105 9.25 11.83 4.52
C LYS A 105 10.08 12.38 3.37
N HIS A 106 9.40 12.99 2.41
CA HIS A 106 10.07 13.63 1.29
C HIS A 106 10.84 14.87 1.81
N PRO A 107 12.15 14.98 1.52
CA PRO A 107 13.01 15.99 2.17
C PRO A 107 12.62 17.43 1.81
N ALA A 108 12.03 17.66 0.64
CA ALA A 108 11.72 19.03 0.17
C ALA A 108 10.43 19.62 0.74
N ASN A 109 9.44 18.78 1.09
CA ASN A 109 8.10 19.24 1.46
C ASN A 109 7.50 18.50 2.66
N ASN A 110 8.30 17.66 3.32
CA ASN A 110 7.93 16.90 4.50
C ASN A 110 6.67 16.02 4.33
N THR A 111 6.33 15.66 3.09
CA THR A 111 5.17 14.83 2.78
C THR A 111 5.48 13.35 3.01
N ILE A 112 4.46 12.58 3.39
CA ILE A 112 4.58 11.14 3.63
C ILE A 112 4.91 10.43 2.32
N MET A 113 5.94 9.60 2.35
CA MET A 113 6.24 8.70 1.23
C MET A 113 5.53 7.37 1.46
N TRP A 114 4.42 7.16 0.75
CA TRP A 114 3.60 5.94 0.87
C TRP A 114 4.23 4.74 0.18
N LYS A 115 4.89 4.94 -0.97
CA LYS A 115 5.51 3.87 -1.77
C LYS A 115 6.48 2.98 -0.97
N PRO A 116 7.35 3.49 -0.09
CA PRO A 116 8.16 2.65 0.81
C PRO A 116 7.37 1.62 1.62
N PHE A 117 6.15 1.93 2.04
CA PHE A 117 5.32 1.00 2.80
C PHE A 117 4.68 -0.08 1.93
N HIS A 118 4.58 0.13 0.61
CA HIS A 118 4.14 -0.90 -0.34
C HIS A 118 5.19 -2.02 -0.48
N ALA A 119 6.45 -1.72 -0.17
CA ALA A 119 7.53 -2.71 -0.12
C ALA A 119 7.51 -3.57 1.16
N LEU A 120 6.67 -3.22 2.14
CA LEU A 120 6.60 -3.89 3.43
C LEU A 120 5.26 -4.57 3.66
N PHE A 121 4.18 -3.96 3.18
CA PHE A 121 2.82 -4.39 3.47
C PHE A 121 2.14 -4.96 2.23
N LEU A 122 1.72 -6.22 2.31
CA LEU A 122 1.07 -6.94 1.21
C LEU A 122 -0.22 -6.25 0.75
N ASN A 123 -1.01 -5.73 1.70
CA ASN A 123 -2.31 -5.11 1.44
C ASN A 123 -2.24 -3.58 1.28
N ALA A 124 -1.05 -2.98 1.23
CA ALA A 124 -0.87 -1.52 1.18
C ALA A 124 -1.62 -0.85 0.02
N SER A 125 -1.50 -1.39 -1.19
CA SER A 125 -2.08 -0.83 -2.41
C SER A 125 -3.61 -0.81 -2.37
N HIS A 126 -4.23 -1.77 -1.67
CA HIS A 126 -5.68 -1.86 -1.55
C HIS A 126 -6.26 -0.84 -0.56
N ILE A 127 -5.49 -0.48 0.48
CA ILE A 127 -5.98 0.35 1.60
C ILE A 127 -5.48 1.80 1.55
N GLU A 128 -4.52 2.13 0.69
CA GLU A 128 -3.85 3.45 0.61
C GLU A 128 -4.84 4.61 0.40
N GLY A 129 -5.85 4.45 -0.45
CA GLY A 129 -6.80 5.51 -0.78
C GLY A 129 -7.57 6.02 0.44
N VAL A 130 -8.16 5.09 1.21
CA VAL A 130 -8.87 5.41 2.45
C VAL A 130 -7.89 5.88 3.52
N ALA A 131 -6.73 5.23 3.64
CA ALA A 131 -5.69 5.59 4.60
C ALA A 131 -5.25 7.06 4.45
N LYS A 132 -5.01 7.53 3.22
CA LYS A 132 -4.67 8.93 2.93
C LYS A 132 -5.78 9.89 3.34
N ALA A 133 -7.03 9.58 3.00
CA ALA A 133 -8.16 10.42 3.36
C ALA A 133 -8.33 10.52 4.88
N SER A 134 -8.21 9.40 5.59
CA SER A 134 -8.30 9.35 7.05
C SER A 134 -7.22 10.20 7.72
N VAL A 135 -5.97 10.12 7.25
CA VAL A 135 -4.87 10.96 7.77
C VAL A 135 -5.19 12.44 7.59
N SER A 136 -5.55 12.87 6.37
CA SER A 136 -5.86 14.28 6.09
C SER A 136 -7.00 14.83 6.95
N ASN A 137 -7.98 13.98 7.28
CA ASN A 137 -9.17 14.40 8.03
C ASN A 137 -9.00 14.34 9.56
N ASN A 138 -8.13 13.48 10.08
CA ASN A 138 -8.09 13.16 11.52
C ASN A 138 -6.72 13.39 12.18
N ILE A 139 -5.69 13.69 11.40
CA ILE A 139 -4.33 13.91 11.89
C ILE A 139 -3.86 15.30 11.49
N SER A 140 -3.42 16.06 12.49
CA SER A 140 -2.81 17.39 12.33
C SER A 140 -1.28 17.26 12.26
N GLN A 141 -0.53 18.13 12.94
CA GLN A 141 0.93 18.02 13.08
C GLN A 141 1.30 17.02 14.18
N PHE A 142 2.43 16.32 14.04
CA PHE A 142 2.92 15.35 15.02
C PHE A 142 3.10 15.92 16.43
N SER A 143 3.51 17.18 16.54
CA SER A 143 3.64 17.92 17.80
C SER A 143 2.29 18.26 18.46
N ASN A 144 1.19 18.29 17.69
CA ASN A 144 -0.15 18.63 18.17
C ASN A 144 -1.09 17.42 18.18
N TYR A 145 -0.62 16.31 18.77
CA TYR A 145 -1.35 15.04 18.80
C TYR A 145 -2.62 15.07 19.67
N ASN A 146 -2.82 16.10 20.48
CA ASN A 146 -4.03 16.25 21.30
C ASN A 146 -5.31 16.37 20.47
N ALA A 147 -5.21 16.91 19.26
CA ALA A 147 -6.33 17.04 18.32
C ALA A 147 -6.62 15.76 17.51
N TRP A 148 -5.81 14.71 17.67
CA TRP A 148 -5.98 13.48 16.88
C TRP A 148 -7.14 12.63 17.39
N CYS A 149 -7.64 11.75 16.51
CA CYS A 149 -8.58 10.71 16.92
C CYS A 149 -7.93 9.71 17.91
N ASN A 150 -8.75 9.00 18.67
CA ASN A 150 -8.28 8.13 19.75
C ASN A 150 -7.46 6.94 19.22
N GLU A 151 -7.80 6.43 18.04
CA GLU A 151 -7.08 5.35 17.38
C GLU A 151 -5.64 5.76 17.04
N ALA A 152 -5.46 6.95 16.46
CA ALA A 152 -4.13 7.49 16.17
C ALA A 152 -3.32 7.76 17.44
N LYS A 153 -3.97 8.27 18.51
CA LYS A 153 -3.33 8.45 19.83
C LYS A 153 -2.88 7.13 20.43
N ASN A 154 -3.70 6.08 20.31
CA ASN A 154 -3.37 4.75 20.82
C ASN A 154 -2.15 4.17 20.09
N ILE A 155 -2.13 4.23 18.76
CA ILE A 155 -0.98 3.78 17.95
C ILE A 155 0.28 4.59 18.31
N ARG A 156 0.17 5.91 18.46
CA ARG A 156 1.30 6.76 18.85
C ARG A 156 1.83 6.36 20.23
N ARG A 157 0.94 6.13 21.18
CA ARG A 157 1.30 5.76 22.56
C ARG A 157 2.08 4.45 22.59
N ILE A 158 1.56 3.39 21.97
CA ILE A 158 2.26 2.09 21.96
C ILE A 158 3.60 2.18 21.23
N LEU A 159 3.74 3.00 20.19
CA LEU A 159 5.01 3.11 19.48
C LEU A 159 6.04 3.95 20.25
N LEU A 160 5.61 4.99 20.97
CA LEU A 160 6.56 5.84 21.70
C LEU A 160 6.94 5.28 23.06
N GLU A 161 6.08 4.52 23.75
CA GLU A 161 6.39 3.87 25.04
C GLU A 161 7.59 2.90 24.96
N TYR A 162 7.91 2.38 23.77
CA TYR A 162 8.96 1.37 23.56
C TYR A 162 10.18 1.87 22.79
N ILE A 163 10.17 3.13 22.34
CA ILE A 163 11.24 3.74 21.53
C ILE A 163 12.01 4.81 22.32
N SER A 164 11.45 5.29 23.43
CA SER A 164 12.11 6.18 24.40
C SER A 164 13.15 5.46 25.23
#